data_AF-A0A9N7RNM9-F1
#
_entry.id   AF-A0A9N7RNM9-F1
#
_cell.length_a   1.000
_cell.length_b   1.000
_cell.length_c   1.000
_cell.angle_alpha   90.00
_cell.angle_beta   90.00
_cell.angle_gamma   90.00
#
_symmetry.space_group_name_H-M   'P 1'
#
loop_
_entity.id
_entity.type
_entity.pdbx_description
1 polymer ?
#
loop_
_entity_poly.entity_id
_entity_poly.type
_entity_poly.pdbx_seq_one_letter_code
_entity_poly.pdbx_strand_id
1 'polypeptide(L)'
;MGVKRFHLESFSDCFDMPSVLFEAKSLEELHLAHCRITYPDKLLSKKLRILSLDLVDIGDEALRKIMSGCPLMERVVLFGCQGLTSIKAHNSNLKHFEYFDFQADNVLIDIDAPSLESIRIMGQSRWLYLGKSFMHLKSVYLEYLVLNQKFFDMCSVDLCCLEDLKMHSCSGLEEFQLSSRSIKRLRFWVGSPTKAVLDLPNILFLQLHCIVFPSILLSTDSSEWRSEIHLIRPLIPNNDNEAASLFDKLHELHRALGHSRISMHMRVFNLDLAFSHEGLGELPVIESLTVEKDFTLFYLKAFFNYFFGKFRPRYVEQSVDAVFETEEYEEEPDPYDEEEYEEEPDPYDEEEFEPPCTVSATKKYGGVNELVDRLCDMFLMESERENYYWRQDLEEVSVEASEESGKKWRPLQGANISEWGLPNNVDQQIQQQVRFRLKWRG
;
A
#
# COMPACT_ATOMS: atom_id res chain seq x y z
N MET A 1 0.60 29.60 34.98
CA MET A 1 0.89 28.88 33.72
C MET A 1 0.69 27.40 34.00
N GLY A 2 -0.02 26.66 33.16
CA GLY A 2 -0.30 25.25 33.38
C GLY A 2 0.17 24.43 32.18
N VAL A 3 0.49 23.15 32.42
CA VAL A 3 0.93 22.21 31.39
C VAL A 3 -0.18 22.05 30.35
N LYS A 4 0.15 22.29 29.08
CA LYS A 4 -0.77 22.14 27.94
C LYS A 4 -0.62 20.81 27.22
N ARG A 5 0.60 20.29 27.15
CA ARG A 5 0.92 19.05 26.48
C ARG A 5 1.71 18.20 27.45
N PHE A 6 1.29 16.97 27.63
CA PHE A 6 1.96 16.00 28.49
C PHE A 6 2.19 14.74 27.68
N HIS A 7 3.44 14.34 27.59
CA HIS A 7 3.87 13.11 26.95
C HIS A 7 4.67 12.33 27.98
N LEU A 8 4.30 11.07 28.20
CA LEU A 8 4.98 10.17 29.11
C LEU A 8 5.06 8.80 28.46
N GLU A 9 6.29 8.32 28.35
CA GLU A 9 6.64 7.01 27.86
C GLU A 9 7.53 6.33 28.89
N SER A 10 7.28 5.05 29.13
CA SER A 10 8.03 4.23 30.09
C SER A 10 8.54 2.99 29.38
N PHE A 11 9.86 2.80 29.42
CA PHE A 11 10.50 1.59 28.91
C PHE A 11 10.63 0.49 29.98
N SER A 12 10.04 0.69 31.17
CA SER A 12 10.04 -0.26 32.30
C SER A 12 8.66 -0.91 32.51
N ASP A 13 8.55 -1.78 33.52
CA ASP A 13 7.29 -2.43 33.94
C ASP A 13 6.10 -1.45 33.99
N CYS A 14 4.94 -1.92 33.52
CA CYS A 14 3.69 -1.15 33.47
C CYS A 14 3.35 -0.56 34.86
N PHE A 15 3.22 0.77 34.93
CA PHE A 15 2.97 1.51 36.17
C PHE A 15 1.56 2.13 36.18
N ASP A 16 0.97 2.29 37.36
CA ASP A 16 -0.33 2.91 37.52
C ASP A 16 -0.24 4.44 37.39
N MET A 17 -1.00 5.00 36.45
CA MET A 17 -1.04 6.44 36.20
C MET A 17 -1.69 7.21 37.36
N PRO A 18 -0.99 8.21 37.95
CA PRO A 18 -1.56 9.04 39.00
C PRO A 18 -2.79 9.83 38.54
N SER A 19 -3.88 9.76 39.30
CA SER A 19 -5.14 10.48 38.98
C SER A 19 -4.98 12.00 38.86
N VAL A 20 -3.96 12.59 39.50
CA VAL A 20 -3.64 14.03 39.45
C VAL A 20 -3.38 14.53 38.02
N LEU A 21 -2.90 13.67 37.13
CA LEU A 21 -2.69 14.03 35.72
C LEU A 21 -4.00 14.45 35.06
N PHE A 22 -5.07 13.73 35.35
CA PHE A 22 -6.39 14.00 34.79
C PHE A 22 -7.05 15.26 35.38
N GLU A 23 -6.57 15.75 36.54
CA GLU A 23 -7.04 16.99 37.18
C GLU A 23 -6.45 18.28 36.54
N ALA A 24 -5.51 18.15 35.61
CA ALA A 24 -4.80 19.27 35.00
C ALA A 24 -5.69 20.12 34.07
N LYS A 25 -6.31 21.18 34.60
CA LYS A 25 -7.28 22.05 33.89
C LYS A 25 -6.78 22.75 32.61
N SER A 26 -5.47 22.81 32.40
CA SER A 26 -4.84 23.44 31.22
C SER A 26 -4.45 22.44 30.15
N LEU A 27 -4.56 21.14 30.41
CA LEU A 27 -4.07 20.09 29.51
C LEU A 27 -4.95 20.03 28.26
N GLU A 28 -4.32 20.19 27.11
CA GLU A 28 -4.89 20.18 25.76
C GLU A 28 -4.51 18.88 25.02
N GLU A 29 -3.34 18.31 25.28
CA GLU A 29 -2.86 17.08 24.63
C GLU A 29 -2.25 16.13 25.67
N LEU A 30 -2.65 14.86 25.60
CA LEU A 30 -2.18 13.81 26.49
C LEU A 30 -1.71 12.59 25.66
N HIS A 31 -0.44 12.26 25.81
CA HIS A 31 0.19 11.08 25.22
C HIS A 31 0.74 10.21 26.35
N LEU A 32 0.31 8.95 26.40
CA LEU A 32 0.75 7.98 27.40
C LEU A 32 1.14 6.70 26.69
N ALA A 33 2.31 6.17 27.02
CA ALA A 33 2.78 4.88 26.55
C ALA A 33 3.16 3.96 27.71
N HIS A 34 2.89 2.65 27.58
CA HIS A 34 3.30 1.59 28.53
C HIS A 34 2.90 1.84 30.00
N CYS A 35 1.62 2.14 30.24
CA CYS A 35 1.10 2.42 31.59
C CYS A 35 -0.29 1.82 31.82
N ARG A 36 -0.77 1.83 33.07
CA ARG A 36 -2.12 1.41 33.45
C ARG A 36 -2.96 2.60 33.89
N ILE A 37 -4.19 2.70 33.39
CA ILE A 37 -5.17 3.71 33.81
C ILE A 37 -6.29 3.04 34.61
N THR A 38 -6.17 3.05 35.94
CA THR A 38 -7.21 2.59 36.86
C THR A 38 -8.07 3.77 37.34
N TYR A 39 -9.25 3.93 36.75
CA TYR A 39 -10.33 4.84 37.21
C TYR A 39 -9.99 6.35 37.31
N PRO A 40 -10.34 7.15 36.27
CA PRO A 40 -10.38 8.61 36.41
C PRO A 40 -11.64 9.02 37.18
N ASP A 41 -11.63 8.93 38.51
CA ASP A 41 -12.78 9.31 39.36
C ASP A 41 -12.92 10.84 39.58
N LYS A 42 -11.93 11.63 39.12
CA LYS A 42 -11.94 13.10 39.26
C LYS A 42 -11.84 13.81 37.91
N LEU A 43 -12.41 15.02 37.91
CA LEU A 43 -12.58 15.93 36.77
C LEU A 43 -11.42 15.88 35.76
N LEU A 44 -11.67 15.19 34.65
CA LEU A 44 -10.85 15.22 33.45
C LEU A 44 -10.76 16.65 32.89
N SER A 45 -9.61 17.00 32.31
CA SER A 45 -9.38 18.32 31.73
C SER A 45 -10.45 18.68 30.71
N LYS A 46 -11.25 19.71 31.01
CA LYS A 46 -12.25 20.25 30.06
C LYS A 46 -11.64 20.83 28.78
N LYS A 47 -10.31 20.95 28.72
CA LYS A 47 -9.56 21.48 27.59
C LYS A 47 -8.88 20.40 26.74
N LEU A 48 -8.94 19.13 27.13
CA LEU A 48 -8.27 18.07 26.40
C LEU A 48 -8.89 17.92 25.00
N ARG A 49 -8.04 18.01 23.98
CA ARG A 49 -8.34 17.93 22.56
C ARG A 49 -7.76 16.67 21.93
N ILE A 50 -6.58 16.23 22.37
CA ILE A 50 -5.89 15.05 21.83
C ILE A 50 -5.63 14.06 22.96
N LEU A 51 -6.00 12.81 22.72
CA LEU A 51 -5.67 11.66 23.55
C LEU A 51 -4.96 10.61 22.68
N SER A 52 -3.74 10.26 23.05
CA SER A 52 -2.97 9.18 22.43
C SER A 52 -2.57 8.19 23.51
N LEU A 53 -3.00 6.94 23.37
CA LEU A 53 -2.67 5.85 24.28
C LEU A 53 -1.96 4.76 23.48
N ASP A 54 -0.77 4.39 23.93
CA ASP A 54 0.09 3.39 23.30
C ASP A 54 0.44 2.28 24.30
N LEU A 55 0.07 1.04 24.01
CA LEU A 55 0.31 -0.12 24.87
C LEU A 55 -0.13 0.13 26.33
N VAL A 56 -1.28 0.81 26.48
CA VAL A 56 -1.86 1.19 27.78
C VAL A 56 -2.90 0.16 28.22
N ASP A 57 -2.83 -0.29 29.48
CA ASP A 57 -3.86 -1.09 30.13
C ASP A 57 -5.01 -0.16 30.59
N ILE A 58 -6.12 -0.18 29.85
CA ILE A 58 -7.29 0.66 30.08
C ILE A 58 -8.59 -0.11 29.81
N GLY A 59 -9.44 -0.21 30.82
CA GLY A 59 -10.77 -0.81 30.67
C GLY A 59 -11.78 0.09 29.96
N ASP A 60 -12.80 -0.52 29.32
CA ASP A 60 -13.88 0.18 28.59
C ASP A 60 -14.51 1.33 29.39
N GLU A 61 -14.73 1.13 30.70
CA GLU A 61 -15.32 2.14 31.60
C GLU A 61 -14.41 3.37 31.76
N ALA A 62 -13.10 3.14 31.91
CA ALA A 62 -12.14 4.22 32.06
C ALA A 62 -12.05 5.05 30.77
N LEU A 63 -11.97 4.40 29.61
CA LEU A 63 -11.99 5.09 28.32
C LEU A 63 -13.28 5.90 28.14
N ARG A 64 -14.45 5.31 28.45
CA ARG A 64 -15.75 6.01 28.37
C ARG A 64 -15.79 7.25 29.28
N LYS A 65 -15.26 7.16 30.51
CA LYS A 65 -15.14 8.30 31.42
C LYS A 65 -14.25 9.39 30.82
N ILE A 66 -13.10 9.02 30.24
CA ILE A 66 -12.20 9.96 29.55
C ILE A 66 -12.93 10.69 28.42
N MET A 67 -13.58 9.94 27.52
CA MET A 67 -14.32 10.49 26.37
C MET A 67 -15.43 11.46 26.79
N SER A 68 -16.20 11.12 27.83
CA SER A 68 -17.33 11.93 28.31
C SER A 68 -16.91 13.12 29.19
N GLY A 69 -15.77 13.03 29.88
CA GLY A 69 -15.23 14.11 30.70
C GLY A 69 -14.52 15.22 29.91
N CYS A 70 -14.14 14.95 28.66
CA CYS A 70 -13.37 15.84 27.79
C CYS A 70 -14.22 16.35 26.61
N PRO A 71 -15.07 17.38 26.81
CA PRO A 71 -16.02 17.82 25.78
C PRO A 71 -15.38 18.45 24.54
N LEU A 72 -14.10 18.87 24.60
CA LEU A 72 -13.37 19.48 23.47
C LEU A 72 -12.48 18.48 22.72
N MET A 73 -12.66 17.18 22.96
CA MET A 73 -11.85 16.13 22.34
C MET A 73 -12.07 16.09 20.84
N GLU A 74 -10.98 16.25 20.08
CA GLU A 74 -10.95 16.31 18.63
C GLU A 74 -10.27 15.07 18.02
N ARG A 75 -9.30 14.47 18.70
CA ARG A 75 -8.57 13.28 18.22
C ARG A 75 -8.35 12.26 19.32
N VAL A 76 -8.58 11.00 18.99
CA VAL A 76 -8.30 9.84 19.83
C VAL A 76 -7.51 8.83 19.03
N VAL A 77 -6.37 8.40 19.58
CA VAL A 77 -5.50 7.36 19.03
C VAL A 77 -5.32 6.30 20.10
N LEU A 78 -5.65 5.06 19.76
CA LEU A 78 -5.52 3.88 20.63
C LEU A 78 -4.66 2.85 19.90
N PHE A 79 -3.46 2.59 20.42
CA PHE A 79 -2.52 1.62 19.87
C PHE A 79 -2.24 0.53 20.91
N GLY A 80 -2.47 -0.74 20.57
CA GLY A 80 -2.18 -1.91 21.40
C GLY A 80 -2.75 -1.85 22.83
N CYS A 81 -3.87 -1.16 23.03
CA CYS A 81 -4.43 -0.90 24.36
C CYS A 81 -5.11 -2.16 24.93
N GLN A 82 -4.62 -2.63 26.06
CA GLN A 82 -5.13 -3.82 26.74
C GLN A 82 -6.38 -3.50 27.58
N GLY A 83 -7.25 -4.50 27.78
CA GLY A 83 -8.45 -4.36 28.62
C GLY A 83 -9.68 -3.77 27.90
N LEU A 84 -9.56 -3.42 26.63
CA LEU A 84 -10.66 -2.97 25.79
C LEU A 84 -11.39 -4.16 25.15
N THR A 85 -12.71 -4.19 25.30
CA THR A 85 -13.58 -5.19 24.64
C THR A 85 -14.68 -4.52 23.83
N SER A 86 -15.14 -3.35 24.28
CA SER A 86 -16.14 -2.54 23.60
C SER A 86 -15.80 -1.05 23.70
N ILE A 87 -15.25 -0.52 22.62
CA ILE A 87 -14.87 0.89 22.50
C ILE A 87 -16.10 1.69 22.10
N LYS A 88 -16.53 2.60 22.98
CA LYS A 88 -17.61 3.56 22.71
C LYS A 88 -17.04 4.95 22.55
N ALA A 89 -16.73 5.32 21.31
CA ALA A 89 -16.18 6.62 20.96
C ALA A 89 -17.31 7.64 20.76
N HIS A 90 -17.89 8.09 21.87
CA HIS A 90 -19.02 9.02 21.88
C HIS A 90 -18.54 10.41 22.31
N ASN A 91 -18.37 11.32 21.35
CA ASN A 91 -17.99 12.70 21.63
C ASN A 91 -18.36 13.62 20.45
N SER A 92 -19.08 14.71 20.73
CA SER A 92 -19.62 15.59 19.68
C SER A 92 -18.58 16.40 18.93
N ASN A 93 -17.39 16.62 19.50
CA ASN A 93 -16.31 17.38 18.87
C ASN A 93 -15.22 16.48 18.26
N LEU A 94 -15.35 15.16 18.36
CA LEU A 94 -14.38 14.22 17.83
C LEU A 94 -14.38 14.28 16.30
N LYS A 95 -13.21 14.57 15.74
CA LYS A 95 -12.94 14.67 14.30
C LYS A 95 -12.15 13.48 13.78
N HIS A 96 -11.25 12.94 14.58
CA HIS A 96 -10.34 11.87 14.17
C HIS A 96 -10.36 10.74 15.20
N PHE A 97 -10.69 9.54 14.74
CA PHE A 97 -10.63 8.33 15.56
C PHE A 97 -9.70 7.32 14.93
N GLU A 98 -8.75 6.83 15.71
CA GLU A 98 -7.77 5.86 15.27
C GLU A 98 -7.62 4.73 16.29
N TYR A 99 -7.70 3.49 15.81
CA TYR A 99 -7.56 2.27 16.61
C TYR A 99 -6.65 1.29 15.88
N PHE A 100 -5.68 0.73 16.60
CA PHE A 100 -4.68 -0.19 16.08
C PHE A 100 -4.44 -1.29 17.10
N ASP A 101 -4.89 -2.51 16.81
CA ASP A 101 -4.55 -3.65 17.66
C ASP A 101 -4.67 -4.98 16.89
N PHE A 102 -3.51 -5.59 16.62
CA PHE A 102 -3.41 -6.88 15.95
C PHE A 102 -3.48 -8.07 16.91
N GLN A 103 -3.35 -7.84 18.21
CA GLN A 103 -3.37 -8.88 19.25
C GLN A 103 -4.75 -9.02 19.90
N ALA A 104 -5.57 -7.96 19.84
CA ALA A 104 -6.92 -7.99 20.35
C ALA A 104 -7.83 -8.92 19.51
N ASP A 105 -8.68 -9.67 20.21
CA ASP A 105 -9.66 -10.57 19.61
C ASP A 105 -11.06 -9.93 19.62
N ASN A 106 -11.61 -9.66 18.45
CA ASN A 106 -13.01 -9.28 18.23
C ASN A 106 -13.49 -8.02 18.99
N VAL A 107 -12.62 -7.02 19.17
CA VAL A 107 -13.00 -5.74 19.82
C VAL A 107 -14.11 -5.04 19.05
N LEU A 108 -15.12 -4.59 19.79
CA LEU A 108 -16.31 -3.98 19.26
C LEU A 108 -16.20 -2.45 19.28
N ILE A 109 -16.17 -1.82 18.12
CA ILE A 109 -15.98 -0.37 18.00
C ILE A 109 -17.33 0.27 17.64
N ASP A 110 -17.86 1.10 18.52
CA ASP A 110 -19.08 1.88 18.32
C ASP A 110 -18.76 3.38 18.40
N ILE A 111 -18.87 4.06 17.26
CA ILE A 111 -18.52 5.49 17.13
C ILE A 111 -19.80 6.30 17.02
N ASP A 112 -19.98 7.28 17.90
CA ASP A 112 -21.08 8.27 17.85
C ASP A 112 -20.49 9.68 17.92
N ALA A 113 -20.09 10.18 16.77
CA ALA A 113 -19.39 11.46 16.64
C ALA A 113 -19.91 12.19 15.39
N PRO A 114 -20.86 13.14 15.53
CA PRO A 114 -21.42 13.86 14.39
C PRO A 114 -20.40 14.73 13.64
N SER A 115 -19.34 15.18 14.33
CA SER A 115 -18.27 16.01 13.75
C SER A 115 -17.12 15.19 13.16
N LEU A 116 -17.26 13.86 13.06
CA LEU A 116 -16.18 12.98 12.65
C LEU A 116 -15.80 13.21 11.18
N GLU A 117 -14.51 13.40 10.94
CA GLU A 117 -13.92 13.70 9.64
C GLU A 117 -13.10 12.52 9.10
N SER A 118 -12.46 11.73 9.98
CA SER A 118 -11.72 10.53 9.59
C SER A 118 -11.78 9.38 10.60
N ILE A 119 -11.74 8.16 10.07
CA ILE A 119 -11.63 6.91 10.82
C ILE A 119 -10.45 6.09 10.29
N ARG A 120 -9.61 5.59 11.20
CA ARG A 120 -8.56 4.60 10.91
C ARG A 120 -8.73 3.44 11.89
N ILE A 121 -9.00 2.23 11.40
CA ILE A 121 -9.15 1.03 12.23
C ILE A 121 -8.28 -0.05 11.63
N MET A 122 -7.33 -0.57 12.42
CA MET A 122 -6.44 -1.65 12.03
C MET A 122 -6.49 -2.79 13.06
N GLY A 123 -6.56 -4.02 12.57
CA GLY A 123 -6.59 -5.24 13.38
C GLY A 123 -7.95 -5.92 13.47
N GLN A 124 -8.03 -7.02 14.23
CA GLN A 124 -9.17 -7.96 14.26
C GLN A 124 -10.36 -7.42 15.08
N SER A 125 -10.94 -6.31 14.60
CA SER A 125 -12.04 -5.60 15.26
C SER A 125 -13.30 -5.60 14.41
N ARG A 126 -14.43 -5.29 15.06
CA ARG A 126 -15.74 -5.17 14.42
C ARG A 126 -16.26 -3.76 14.64
N TRP A 127 -16.37 -3.02 13.55
CA TRP A 127 -17.04 -1.73 13.57
C TRP A 127 -18.57 -1.93 13.61
N LEU A 128 -19.17 -1.57 14.73
CA LEU A 128 -20.62 -1.46 14.87
C LEU A 128 -21.12 -0.15 14.31
N TYR A 129 -22.07 -0.30 13.42
CA TYR A 129 -22.80 0.79 12.83
C TYR A 129 -24.31 0.58 13.06
N LEU A 130 -24.95 1.49 13.80
CA LEU A 130 -26.36 1.43 14.16
C LEU A 130 -27.10 2.67 13.66
N GLY A 131 -27.21 2.83 12.33
CA GLY A 131 -28.04 3.88 11.70
C GLY A 131 -27.60 5.32 11.99
N LYS A 132 -26.29 5.53 12.14
CA LYS A 132 -25.67 6.83 12.48
C LYS A 132 -25.20 7.56 11.22
N SER A 133 -25.80 8.70 10.88
CA SER A 133 -25.30 9.45 9.73
C SER A 133 -24.02 10.25 10.05
N PHE A 134 -22.99 10.11 9.21
CA PHE A 134 -21.71 10.82 9.35
C PHE A 134 -21.57 11.91 8.28
N MET A 135 -22.16 13.08 8.54
CA MET A 135 -22.26 14.19 7.57
C MET A 135 -20.94 14.92 7.29
N HIS A 136 -19.86 14.61 8.01
CA HIS A 136 -18.56 15.25 7.85
C HIS A 136 -17.43 14.26 7.56
N LEU A 137 -17.72 12.95 7.54
CA LEU A 137 -16.70 11.91 7.38
C LEU A 137 -16.22 11.89 5.94
N LYS A 138 -14.94 12.21 5.74
CA LYS A 138 -14.29 12.31 4.42
C LYS A 138 -13.35 11.15 4.14
N SER A 139 -12.80 10.50 5.16
CA SER A 139 -11.81 9.45 4.98
C SER A 139 -12.02 8.27 5.92
N VAL A 140 -11.99 7.06 5.35
CA VAL A 140 -12.06 5.80 6.09
C VAL A 140 -10.90 4.92 5.65
N TYR A 141 -10.11 4.47 6.62
CA TYR A 141 -9.05 3.50 6.45
C TYR A 141 -9.34 2.28 7.33
N LEU A 142 -9.48 1.12 6.70
CA LEU A 142 -9.76 -0.15 7.39
C LEU A 142 -8.68 -1.16 7.01
N GLU A 143 -8.12 -1.83 8.01
CA GLU A 143 -7.11 -2.86 7.79
C GLU A 143 -7.34 -4.10 8.66
N TYR A 144 -7.34 -5.29 8.06
CA TYR A 144 -7.62 -6.57 8.76
C TYR A 144 -9.02 -6.66 9.40
N LEU A 145 -10.01 -5.93 8.86
CA LEU A 145 -11.41 -6.04 9.29
C LEU A 145 -12.18 -7.09 8.48
N VAL A 146 -13.23 -7.64 9.10
CA VAL A 146 -14.26 -8.43 8.43
C VAL A 146 -15.37 -7.50 7.93
N LEU A 147 -15.43 -7.28 6.62
CA LEU A 147 -16.44 -6.45 5.97
C LEU A 147 -17.63 -7.32 5.52
N ASN A 148 -18.77 -6.68 5.26
CA ASN A 148 -19.96 -7.34 4.72
C ASN A 148 -20.79 -6.33 3.91
N GLN A 149 -21.81 -6.82 3.20
CA GLN A 149 -22.62 -5.97 2.32
C GLN A 149 -23.24 -4.76 3.02
N LYS A 150 -23.58 -4.85 4.32
CA LYS A 150 -24.14 -3.70 5.05
C LYS A 150 -23.17 -2.52 5.11
N PHE A 151 -21.88 -2.78 5.26
CA PHE A 151 -20.86 -1.73 5.25
C PHE A 151 -20.86 -0.97 3.91
N PHE A 152 -20.97 -1.70 2.80
CA PHE A 152 -20.99 -1.09 1.47
C PHE A 152 -22.31 -0.35 1.19
N ASP A 153 -23.45 -0.89 1.64
CA ASP A 153 -24.76 -0.23 1.52
C ASP A 153 -24.76 1.14 2.22
N MET A 154 -24.10 1.24 3.38
CA MET A 154 -23.94 2.48 4.15
C MET A 154 -23.16 3.57 3.38
N CYS A 155 -22.24 3.19 2.48
CA CYS A 155 -21.47 4.15 1.68
C CYS A 155 -22.35 5.00 0.74
N SER A 156 -23.56 4.54 0.45
CA SER A 156 -24.52 5.23 -0.42
C SER A 156 -25.45 6.20 0.32
N VAL A 157 -25.80 5.91 1.57
CA VAL A 157 -26.81 6.65 2.35
C VAL A 157 -26.16 7.43 3.49
N ASP A 158 -25.37 6.75 4.30
CA ASP A 158 -24.97 7.22 5.62
C ASP A 158 -23.61 7.90 5.64
N LEU A 159 -22.73 7.52 4.69
CA LEU A 159 -21.40 8.10 4.49
C LEU A 159 -21.38 9.03 3.27
N CYS A 160 -22.38 9.92 3.16
CA CYS A 160 -22.64 10.74 1.98
C CYS A 160 -21.56 11.80 1.66
N CYS A 161 -20.59 12.00 2.57
CA CYS A 161 -19.44 12.88 2.37
C CYS A 161 -18.10 12.12 2.26
N LEU A 162 -18.13 10.78 2.26
CA LEU A 162 -16.92 9.96 2.20
C LEU A 162 -16.25 10.12 0.83
N GLU A 163 -15.03 10.67 0.82
CA GLU A 163 -14.27 10.91 -0.41
C GLU A 163 -13.14 9.91 -0.62
N ASP A 164 -12.55 9.36 0.45
CA ASP A 164 -11.42 8.42 0.41
C ASP A 164 -11.72 7.17 1.23
N LEU A 165 -11.86 6.04 0.55
CA LEU A 165 -12.05 4.72 1.16
C LEU A 165 -10.83 3.84 0.86
N LYS A 166 -10.15 3.40 1.92
CA LYS A 166 -9.01 2.48 1.84
C LYS A 166 -9.31 1.23 2.65
N MET A 167 -9.15 0.06 2.05
CA MET A 167 -9.41 -1.25 2.66
C MET A 167 -8.23 -2.20 2.40
N HIS A 168 -7.40 -2.45 3.39
CA HIS A 168 -6.19 -3.25 3.22
C HIS A 168 -6.29 -4.55 4.02
N SER A 169 -5.95 -5.69 3.40
CA SER A 169 -6.01 -7.01 4.07
C SER A 169 -7.36 -7.34 4.76
N CYS A 170 -8.48 -6.78 4.30
CA CYS A 170 -9.83 -7.07 4.83
C CYS A 170 -10.41 -8.36 4.24
N SER A 171 -11.26 -9.05 5.00
CA SER A 171 -12.07 -10.19 4.53
C SER A 171 -13.53 -9.77 4.23
N GLY A 172 -14.30 -10.64 3.57
CA GLY A 172 -15.67 -10.30 3.12
C GLY A 172 -15.70 -9.52 1.80
N LEU A 173 -14.62 -9.64 1.02
CA LEU A 173 -14.45 -9.02 -0.31
C LEU A 173 -14.57 -10.05 -1.44
N GLU A 174 -15.15 -11.22 -1.20
CA GLU A 174 -15.34 -12.27 -2.21
C GLU A 174 -16.37 -11.83 -3.27
N GLU A 175 -17.52 -11.32 -2.83
CA GLU A 175 -18.55 -10.72 -3.68
C GLU A 175 -19.18 -9.52 -2.96
N PHE A 176 -19.06 -8.32 -3.52
CA PHE A 176 -19.64 -7.12 -2.92
C PHE A 176 -20.09 -6.08 -3.95
N GLN A 177 -21.05 -5.26 -3.54
CA GLN A 177 -21.56 -4.13 -4.32
C GLN A 177 -21.29 -2.84 -3.56
N LEU A 178 -20.59 -1.90 -4.18
CA LEU A 178 -20.30 -0.58 -3.61
C LEU A 178 -20.86 0.51 -4.52
N SER A 179 -21.86 1.23 -4.02
CA SER A 179 -22.42 2.40 -4.68
C SER A 179 -22.16 3.64 -3.83
N SER A 180 -21.56 4.67 -4.41
CA SER A 180 -21.38 5.94 -3.72
C SER A 180 -21.17 7.09 -4.70
N ARG A 181 -21.88 8.20 -4.46
CA ARG A 181 -21.70 9.44 -5.24
C ARG A 181 -20.59 10.32 -4.71
N SER A 182 -20.10 10.09 -3.50
CA SER A 182 -19.10 10.96 -2.85
C SER A 182 -17.68 10.43 -2.98
N ILE A 183 -17.50 9.11 -3.11
CA ILE A 183 -16.17 8.49 -3.16
C ILE A 183 -15.43 8.96 -4.42
N LYS A 184 -14.29 9.60 -4.20
CA LYS A 184 -13.35 10.07 -5.22
C LYS A 184 -12.12 9.19 -5.32
N ARG A 185 -11.75 8.51 -4.23
CA ARG A 185 -10.58 7.64 -4.16
C ARG A 185 -10.96 6.34 -3.48
N LEU A 186 -10.74 5.24 -4.19
CA LEU A 186 -10.96 3.89 -3.68
C LEU A 186 -9.64 3.13 -3.75
N ARG A 187 -9.22 2.54 -2.63
CA ARG A 187 -8.08 1.64 -2.58
C ARG A 187 -8.48 0.36 -1.88
N PHE A 188 -8.23 -0.79 -2.50
CA PHE A 188 -8.45 -2.04 -1.78
C PHE A 188 -7.53 -3.18 -2.19
N TRP A 189 -7.31 -4.08 -1.25
CA TRP A 189 -6.54 -5.30 -1.43
C TRP A 189 -7.43 -6.46 -1.93
N VAL A 190 -6.89 -7.23 -2.87
CA VAL A 190 -7.50 -8.40 -3.50
C VAL A 190 -6.60 -9.61 -3.24
N GLY A 191 -6.88 -10.29 -2.13
CA GLY A 191 -6.12 -11.46 -1.68
C GLY A 191 -6.72 -12.81 -2.12
N SER A 192 -8.00 -12.81 -2.49
CA SER A 192 -8.78 -13.98 -2.90
C SER A 192 -9.61 -13.64 -4.15
N PRO A 193 -10.22 -14.63 -4.83
CA PRO A 193 -11.10 -14.34 -5.96
C PRO A 193 -12.23 -13.38 -5.55
N THR A 194 -12.22 -12.20 -6.16
CA THR A 194 -13.14 -11.09 -5.85
C THR A 194 -14.00 -10.76 -7.07
N LYS A 195 -15.31 -10.63 -6.85
CA LYS A 195 -16.24 -9.99 -7.78
C LYS A 195 -16.77 -8.70 -7.15
N ALA A 196 -16.44 -7.57 -7.77
CA ALA A 196 -16.84 -6.26 -7.28
C ALA A 196 -17.77 -5.57 -8.29
N VAL A 197 -18.95 -5.15 -7.85
CA VAL A 197 -19.82 -4.24 -8.61
C VAL A 197 -19.66 -2.85 -8.02
N LEU A 198 -19.13 -1.93 -8.79
CA LEU A 198 -18.78 -0.57 -8.36
C LEU A 198 -19.62 0.44 -9.14
N ASP A 199 -20.46 1.20 -8.45
CA ASP A 199 -21.18 2.35 -8.99
C ASP A 199 -20.65 3.64 -8.36
N LEU A 200 -19.64 4.22 -9.01
CA LEU A 200 -18.82 5.31 -8.48
C LEU A 200 -18.74 6.44 -9.52
N PRO A 201 -19.83 7.24 -9.70
CA PRO A 201 -19.92 8.24 -10.76
C PRO A 201 -18.82 9.31 -10.70
N ASN A 202 -18.30 9.62 -9.51
CA ASN A 202 -17.33 10.69 -9.28
C ASN A 202 -15.92 10.16 -8.90
N ILE A 203 -15.58 8.92 -9.28
CA ILE A 203 -14.27 8.33 -9.01
C ILE A 203 -13.15 9.07 -9.78
N LEU A 204 -12.09 9.45 -9.08
CA LEU A 204 -10.89 10.06 -9.66
C LEU A 204 -9.69 9.12 -9.62
N PHE A 205 -9.70 8.19 -8.65
CA PHE A 205 -8.58 7.29 -8.40
C PHE A 205 -9.06 5.93 -7.90
N LEU A 206 -8.62 4.87 -8.58
CA LEU A 206 -8.77 3.50 -8.13
C LEU A 206 -7.39 2.87 -7.97
N GLN A 207 -7.09 2.30 -6.79
CA GLN A 207 -5.88 1.52 -6.60
C GLN A 207 -6.25 0.11 -6.15
N LEU A 208 -5.73 -0.88 -6.87
CA LEU A 208 -5.94 -2.28 -6.62
C LEU A 208 -4.62 -2.90 -6.20
N HIS A 209 -4.61 -3.49 -5.03
CA HIS A 209 -3.49 -4.23 -4.47
C HIS A 209 -3.77 -5.71 -4.68
N CYS A 210 -3.23 -6.33 -5.71
CA CYS A 210 -3.62 -7.66 -6.19
C CYS A 210 -2.58 -8.74 -5.88
N ILE A 211 -3.05 -9.82 -5.24
CA ILE A 211 -2.43 -11.15 -5.35
C ILE A 211 -3.05 -11.92 -6.52
N VAL A 212 -4.36 -11.76 -6.71
CA VAL A 212 -5.12 -12.29 -7.85
C VAL A 212 -5.91 -11.15 -8.51
N PHE A 213 -6.16 -11.26 -9.82
CA PHE A 213 -6.94 -10.26 -10.53
C PHE A 213 -8.45 -10.38 -10.21
N PRO A 214 -9.11 -9.30 -9.77
CA PRO A 214 -10.55 -9.30 -9.52
C PRO A 214 -11.36 -9.21 -10.83
N SER A 215 -12.60 -9.69 -10.80
CA SER A 215 -13.62 -9.37 -11.80
C SER A 215 -14.37 -8.13 -11.32
N ILE A 216 -14.27 -7.03 -12.08
CA ILE A 216 -14.85 -5.73 -11.71
C ILE A 216 -15.89 -5.32 -12.76
N LEU A 217 -17.09 -5.00 -12.31
CA LEU A 217 -18.07 -4.25 -13.09
C LEU A 217 -18.12 -2.83 -12.56
N LEU A 218 -17.51 -1.88 -13.27
CA LEU A 218 -17.44 -0.49 -12.87
C LEU A 218 -18.33 0.40 -13.74
N SER A 219 -19.22 1.14 -13.08
CA SER A 219 -20.01 2.23 -13.65
C SER A 219 -19.49 3.55 -13.12
N THR A 220 -19.15 4.48 -14.02
CA THR A 220 -18.69 5.83 -13.65
C THR A 220 -19.05 6.87 -14.71
N ASP A 221 -19.30 8.11 -14.27
CA ASP A 221 -19.53 9.29 -15.11
C ASP A 221 -18.27 10.17 -15.23
N SER A 222 -17.15 9.73 -14.61
CA SER A 222 -15.92 10.51 -14.54
C SER A 222 -15.19 10.54 -15.88
N SER A 223 -15.01 11.73 -16.44
CA SER A 223 -14.37 11.92 -17.75
C SER A 223 -12.86 11.72 -17.74
N GLU A 224 -12.20 12.03 -16.61
CA GLU A 224 -10.77 11.80 -16.41
C GLU A 224 -10.53 11.19 -15.04
N TRP A 225 -10.05 9.95 -15.01
CA TRP A 225 -9.65 9.25 -13.80
C TRP A 225 -8.51 8.27 -14.11
N ARG A 226 -7.81 7.82 -13.06
CA ARG A 226 -6.68 6.91 -13.20
C ARG A 226 -6.85 5.66 -12.34
N SER A 227 -6.35 4.55 -12.83
CA SER A 227 -6.29 3.28 -12.13
C SER A 227 -4.83 2.89 -11.90
N GLU A 228 -4.54 2.36 -10.73
CA GLU A 228 -3.24 1.77 -10.41
C GLU A 228 -3.44 0.32 -9.99
N ILE A 229 -2.75 -0.60 -10.66
CA ILE A 229 -2.78 -2.03 -10.35
C ILE A 229 -1.41 -2.41 -9.80
N HIS A 230 -1.37 -2.78 -8.52
CA HIS A 230 -0.16 -3.15 -7.80
C HIS A 230 -0.15 -4.67 -7.61
N LEU A 231 0.82 -5.36 -8.18
CA LEU A 231 1.02 -6.80 -8.00
C LEU A 231 1.97 -7.03 -6.84
N ILE A 232 1.45 -7.60 -5.75
CA ILE A 232 2.16 -7.63 -4.46
C ILE A 232 2.96 -8.92 -4.26
N ARG A 233 2.58 -9.99 -4.96
CA ARG A 233 3.30 -11.25 -4.93
C ARG A 233 3.73 -11.67 -6.32
N PRO A 234 4.85 -12.40 -6.43
CA PRO A 234 5.23 -13.04 -7.67
C PRO A 234 4.11 -13.96 -8.14
N LEU A 235 3.62 -13.71 -9.34
CA LEU A 235 2.77 -14.65 -10.04
C LEU A 235 3.71 -15.67 -10.70
N ILE A 236 3.75 -16.88 -10.14
CA ILE A 236 4.56 -17.99 -10.63
C ILE A 236 3.60 -19.03 -11.22
N PRO A 237 3.21 -18.90 -12.51
CA PRO A 237 2.40 -19.90 -13.15
C PRO A 237 3.19 -21.21 -13.25
N ASN A 238 2.56 -22.34 -12.89
CA ASN A 238 3.19 -23.65 -12.95
C ASN A 238 3.29 -24.20 -14.39
N ASN A 239 2.52 -23.63 -15.33
CA ASN A 239 2.50 -24.01 -16.74
C ASN A 239 1.92 -22.91 -17.64
N ASP A 240 2.00 -23.11 -18.96
CA ASP A 240 1.50 -22.19 -19.99
C ASP A 240 0.02 -21.84 -19.85
N ASN A 241 -0.83 -22.79 -19.46
CA ASN A 241 -2.27 -22.56 -19.34
C ASN A 241 -2.60 -21.64 -18.17
N GLU A 242 -1.86 -21.76 -17.05
CA GLU A 242 -2.04 -20.90 -15.88
C GLU A 242 -1.59 -19.47 -16.19
N ALA A 243 -0.49 -19.30 -16.93
CA ALA A 243 -0.09 -18.00 -17.43
C ALA A 243 -1.12 -17.39 -18.39
N ALA A 244 -1.61 -18.16 -19.37
CA ALA A 244 -2.65 -17.69 -20.28
C ALA A 244 -3.90 -17.22 -19.52
N SER A 245 -4.39 -18.02 -18.57
CA SER A 245 -5.55 -17.67 -17.74
C SER A 245 -5.33 -16.39 -16.93
N LEU A 246 -4.11 -16.17 -16.42
CA LEU A 246 -3.76 -14.99 -15.66
C LEU A 246 -3.81 -13.71 -16.52
N PHE A 247 -3.28 -13.78 -17.74
CA PHE A 247 -3.32 -12.68 -18.69
C PHE A 247 -4.73 -12.43 -19.25
N ASP A 248 -5.55 -13.47 -19.40
CA ASP A 248 -6.97 -13.31 -19.73
C ASP A 248 -7.72 -12.52 -18.66
N LYS A 249 -7.47 -12.83 -17.39
CA LYS A 249 -8.03 -12.06 -16.26
C LYS A 249 -7.52 -10.63 -16.23
N LEU A 250 -6.24 -10.41 -16.55
CA LEU A 250 -5.68 -9.07 -16.66
C LEU A 250 -6.31 -8.29 -17.82
N HIS A 251 -6.62 -8.93 -18.94
CA HIS A 251 -7.39 -8.34 -20.04
C HIS A 251 -8.83 -8.01 -19.64
N GLU A 252 -9.50 -8.88 -18.89
CA GLU A 252 -10.83 -8.59 -18.34
C GLU A 252 -10.79 -7.36 -17.44
N LEU A 253 -9.82 -7.30 -16.53
CA LEU A 253 -9.61 -6.16 -15.65
C LEU A 253 -9.27 -4.89 -16.43
N HIS A 254 -8.37 -4.95 -17.41
CA HIS A 254 -8.05 -3.81 -18.28
C HIS A 254 -9.30 -3.30 -18.98
N ARG A 255 -10.12 -4.20 -19.54
CA ARG A 255 -11.39 -3.84 -20.19
C ARG A 255 -12.35 -3.14 -19.22
N ALA A 256 -12.48 -3.66 -18.01
CA ALA A 256 -13.31 -3.04 -16.96
C ALA A 256 -12.83 -1.63 -16.58
N LEU A 257 -11.51 -1.39 -16.67
CA LEU A 257 -10.87 -0.12 -16.33
C LEU A 257 -10.57 0.75 -17.56
N GLY A 258 -11.02 0.36 -18.76
CA GLY A 258 -10.55 0.90 -20.05
C GLY A 258 -10.85 2.38 -20.29
N HIS A 259 -11.74 2.98 -19.49
CA HIS A 259 -12.02 4.42 -19.49
C HIS A 259 -11.06 5.24 -18.63
N SER A 260 -10.12 4.60 -17.92
CA SER A 260 -9.10 5.25 -17.07
C SER A 260 -7.72 5.26 -17.72
N ARG A 261 -6.85 6.13 -17.20
CA ARG A 261 -5.40 5.98 -17.41
C ARG A 261 -4.89 4.90 -16.46
N ILE A 262 -4.53 3.74 -17.01
CA ILE A 262 -4.12 2.58 -16.23
C ILE A 262 -2.59 2.59 -16.07
N SER A 263 -2.12 2.58 -14.83
CA SER A 263 -0.73 2.30 -14.48
C SER A 263 -0.63 0.95 -13.77
N MET A 264 0.46 0.24 -13.99
CA MET A 264 0.69 -1.10 -13.44
C MET A 264 2.05 -1.15 -12.75
N HIS A 265 2.07 -1.62 -11.51
CA HIS A 265 3.26 -1.79 -10.69
C HIS A 265 3.50 -3.28 -10.46
N MET A 266 4.70 -3.74 -10.79
CA MET A 266 5.05 -5.15 -10.74
C MET A 266 6.30 -5.40 -9.90
N ARG A 267 6.13 -6.20 -8.84
CA ARG A 267 7.23 -6.65 -7.99
C ARG A 267 8.14 -7.66 -8.66
N VAL A 268 7.58 -8.81 -9.00
CA VAL A 268 8.29 -9.96 -9.56
C VAL A 268 7.29 -10.74 -10.40
N PHE A 269 7.70 -11.22 -11.57
CA PHE A 269 6.87 -12.11 -12.37
C PHE A 269 7.80 -13.15 -12.99
N ASN A 270 7.72 -14.39 -12.49
CA ASN A 270 8.57 -15.48 -12.97
C ASN A 270 7.84 -16.18 -14.12
N LEU A 271 8.12 -15.78 -15.35
CA LEU A 271 7.66 -16.45 -16.56
C LEU A 271 8.84 -17.18 -17.19
N ASP A 272 8.88 -18.50 -17.03
CA ASP A 272 9.76 -19.37 -17.81
C ASP A 272 8.95 -20.12 -18.87
N LEU A 273 8.33 -19.37 -19.78
CA LEU A 273 7.38 -19.91 -20.75
C LEU A 273 7.73 -19.51 -22.18
N ALA A 274 7.57 -20.46 -23.10
CA ALA A 274 7.83 -20.28 -24.52
C ALA A 274 6.67 -19.51 -25.17
N PHE A 275 6.83 -18.20 -25.34
CA PHE A 275 5.81 -17.38 -26.00
C PHE A 275 5.65 -17.74 -27.49
N SER A 276 4.41 -17.99 -27.93
CA SER A 276 4.05 -17.98 -29.35
C SER A 276 3.46 -16.63 -29.73
N HIS A 277 4.09 -15.93 -30.67
CA HIS A 277 3.64 -14.62 -31.14
C HIS A 277 2.23 -14.69 -31.73
N GLU A 278 1.27 -14.05 -31.08
CA GLU A 278 -0.02 -13.71 -31.68
C GLU A 278 0.09 -12.29 -32.27
N GLY A 279 -0.14 -12.16 -33.57
CA GLY A 279 0.23 -10.99 -34.37
C GLY A 279 -0.64 -9.73 -34.19
N LEU A 280 -0.07 -8.60 -34.64
CA LEU A 280 -0.64 -7.43 -35.33
C LEU A 280 -2.16 -7.14 -35.15
N GLY A 281 -2.61 -7.01 -33.90
CA GLY A 281 -3.90 -6.41 -33.57
C GLY A 281 -3.72 -5.11 -32.77
N GLU A 282 -4.76 -4.26 -32.71
CA GLU A 282 -4.79 -3.14 -31.77
C GLU A 282 -4.81 -3.69 -30.35
N LEU A 283 -3.66 -3.62 -29.67
CA LEU A 283 -3.49 -4.14 -28.32
C LEU A 283 -3.79 -3.06 -27.27
N PRO A 284 -4.37 -3.44 -26.11
CA PRO A 284 -4.71 -2.51 -25.05
C PRO A 284 -3.51 -1.68 -24.58
N VAL A 285 -3.70 -0.37 -24.51
CA VAL A 285 -2.69 0.59 -24.06
C VAL A 285 -2.70 0.69 -22.54
N ILE A 286 -1.50 0.70 -21.95
CA ILE A 286 -1.28 1.00 -20.53
C ILE A 286 -0.50 2.32 -20.47
N GLU A 287 -0.83 3.20 -19.54
CA GLU A 287 -0.15 4.48 -19.39
C GLU A 287 1.29 4.24 -18.94
N SER A 288 1.50 3.58 -17.80
CA SER A 288 2.84 3.27 -17.30
C SER A 288 2.93 1.83 -16.75
N LEU A 289 4.07 1.19 -16.98
CA LEU A 289 4.49 -0.07 -16.37
C LEU A 289 5.71 0.19 -15.49
N THR A 290 5.54 0.07 -14.17
CA THR A 290 6.62 0.16 -13.20
C THR A 290 7.10 -1.24 -12.82
N VAL A 291 8.42 -1.47 -12.88
CA VAL A 291 9.07 -2.75 -12.51
C VAL A 291 9.98 -2.53 -11.31
N GLU A 292 9.81 -3.31 -10.24
CA GLU A 292 10.64 -3.20 -9.04
C GLU A 292 12.07 -3.73 -9.24
N LYS A 293 13.00 -3.24 -8.40
CA LYS A 293 14.43 -3.60 -8.46
C LYS A 293 14.68 -5.09 -8.22
N ASP A 294 13.87 -5.70 -7.37
CA ASP A 294 13.97 -7.12 -7.02
C ASP A 294 13.46 -8.06 -8.12
N PHE A 295 13.06 -7.53 -9.28
CA PHE A 295 12.71 -8.34 -10.43
C PHE A 295 13.95 -9.10 -10.90
N THR A 296 13.94 -10.42 -10.72
CA THR A 296 15.04 -11.28 -11.17
C THR A 296 15.25 -11.09 -12.68
N LEU A 297 16.39 -10.50 -13.03
CA LEU A 297 16.72 -10.06 -14.39
C LEU A 297 16.68 -11.19 -15.42
N PHE A 298 16.73 -12.44 -14.97
CA PHE A 298 16.61 -13.64 -15.80
C PHE A 298 15.24 -13.73 -16.52
N TYR A 299 14.14 -13.37 -15.86
CA TYR A 299 12.79 -13.53 -16.42
C TYR A 299 12.27 -12.28 -17.13
N LEU A 300 12.96 -11.15 -17.00
CA LEU A 300 12.51 -9.85 -17.52
C LEU A 300 12.26 -9.88 -19.04
N LYS A 301 13.11 -10.59 -19.79
CA LYS A 301 12.96 -10.77 -21.24
C LYS A 301 11.71 -11.57 -21.60
N ALA A 302 11.52 -12.74 -20.97
CA ALA A 302 10.36 -13.59 -21.23
C ALA A 302 9.06 -12.88 -20.85
N PHE A 303 9.09 -12.18 -19.71
CA PHE A 303 8.00 -11.34 -19.27
C PHE A 303 7.65 -10.26 -20.29
N PHE A 304 8.60 -9.44 -20.77
CA PHE A 304 8.29 -8.42 -21.78
C PHE A 304 7.84 -9.01 -23.11
N ASN A 305 8.40 -10.15 -23.53
CA ASN A 305 7.92 -10.87 -24.71
C ASN A 305 6.43 -11.22 -24.60
N TYR A 306 6.00 -11.70 -23.43
CA TYR A 306 4.62 -12.02 -23.19
C TYR A 306 3.75 -10.77 -23.01
N PHE A 307 4.16 -9.87 -22.10
CA PHE A 307 3.40 -8.68 -21.72
C PHE A 307 3.25 -7.72 -22.88
N PHE A 308 4.32 -7.41 -23.62
CA PHE A 308 4.23 -6.64 -24.87
C PHE A 308 3.72 -7.50 -26.03
N GLY A 309 3.37 -8.76 -25.84
CA GLY A 309 2.52 -9.50 -26.78
C GLY A 309 1.04 -9.18 -26.59
N LYS A 310 0.64 -8.70 -25.40
CA LYS A 310 -0.76 -8.48 -25.00
C LYS A 310 -1.09 -7.02 -24.71
N PHE A 311 -0.12 -6.20 -24.34
CA PHE A 311 -0.30 -4.80 -23.95
C PHE A 311 0.72 -3.89 -24.61
N ARG A 312 0.41 -2.59 -24.68
CA ARG A 312 1.28 -1.56 -25.26
C ARG A 312 1.46 -0.44 -24.23
N PRO A 313 2.43 -0.54 -23.30
CA PRO A 313 2.67 0.53 -22.34
C PRO A 313 3.28 1.76 -23.01
N ARG A 314 2.88 2.97 -22.62
CA ARG A 314 3.52 4.21 -23.10
C ARG A 314 4.82 4.52 -22.37
N TYR A 315 4.88 4.17 -21.09
CA TYR A 315 6.07 4.33 -20.27
C TYR A 315 6.44 3.01 -19.59
N VAL A 316 7.73 2.74 -19.49
CA VAL A 316 8.31 1.69 -18.63
C VAL A 316 9.27 2.36 -17.66
N GLU A 317 9.06 2.15 -16.37
CA GLU A 317 9.73 2.88 -15.30
C GLU A 317 10.32 1.89 -14.29
N GLN A 318 11.46 2.22 -13.71
CA GLN A 318 11.97 1.50 -12.55
C GLN A 318 11.25 1.99 -11.30
N SER A 319 10.82 1.07 -10.44
CA SER A 319 10.37 1.45 -9.10
C SER A 319 11.53 2.04 -8.33
N VAL A 320 11.34 3.23 -7.78
CA VAL A 320 12.07 3.59 -6.57
C VAL A 320 11.51 2.72 -5.47
N ASP A 321 12.35 2.28 -4.55
CA ASP A 321 11.87 1.79 -3.27
C ASP A 321 11.05 2.94 -2.67
N ALA A 322 9.76 2.97 -2.98
CA ALA A 322 8.81 3.47 -2.03
C ALA A 322 9.01 2.50 -0.87
N VAL A 323 9.87 2.90 0.08
CA VAL A 323 9.54 2.71 1.48
C VAL A 323 8.03 2.90 1.50
N PHE A 324 7.30 1.81 1.71
CA PHE A 324 5.85 1.90 1.85
C PHE A 324 5.63 3.15 2.69
N GLU A 325 4.74 4.06 2.29
CA GLU A 325 4.29 5.09 3.23
C GLU A 325 3.49 4.37 4.36
N THR A 326 4.10 3.43 5.10
CA THR A 326 4.15 3.53 6.54
C THR A 326 4.76 4.89 6.80
N GLU A 327 3.90 5.85 7.18
CA GLU A 327 4.33 7.05 7.89
C GLU A 327 5.44 6.63 8.87
N GLU A 328 6.61 7.27 8.74
CA GLU A 328 7.89 7.00 9.42
C GLU A 328 7.73 6.38 10.82
N TYR A 329 8.26 5.16 11.01
CA TYR A 329 8.78 4.74 12.30
C TYR A 329 10.29 4.96 12.25
N GLU A 330 10.79 5.92 13.04
CA GLU A 330 12.19 5.91 13.45
C GLU A 330 12.38 4.67 14.34
N GLU A 331 12.82 3.55 13.77
CA GLU A 331 13.33 2.42 14.54
C GLU A 331 14.71 2.82 15.08
N GLU A 332 14.80 3.15 16.37
CA GLU A 332 16.06 3.07 17.10
C GLU A 332 16.53 1.59 17.13
N PRO A 333 17.85 1.33 17.05
CA PRO A 333 18.37 -0.03 16.94
C PRO A 333 17.99 -0.89 18.14
N ASP A 334 17.49 -2.09 17.85
CA ASP A 334 17.19 -3.15 18.81
C ASP A 334 18.45 -3.50 19.63
N PRO A 335 18.43 -3.39 20.97
CA PRO A 335 19.57 -3.73 21.82
C PRO A 335 19.79 -5.23 22.04
N TYR A 336 19.08 -6.12 21.34
CA TYR A 336 19.14 -7.58 21.57
C TYR A 336 19.86 -8.42 20.49
N ASP A 337 20.66 -7.81 19.61
CA ASP A 337 21.48 -8.55 18.63
C ASP A 337 22.92 -8.79 19.14
N GLU A 338 23.08 -9.40 20.32
CA GLU A 338 24.33 -10.05 20.74
C GLU A 338 24.02 -11.32 21.55
N GLU A 339 23.46 -12.35 20.90
CA GLU A 339 23.65 -13.73 21.35
C GLU A 339 24.41 -14.51 20.26
N GLU A 340 25.72 -14.61 20.48
CA GLU A 340 26.69 -15.39 19.73
C GLU A 340 26.37 -16.89 19.89
N TYR A 341 25.64 -17.47 18.93
CA TYR A 341 25.46 -18.93 18.85
C TYR A 341 26.72 -19.53 18.21
N GLU A 342 27.59 -20.13 19.01
CA GLU A 342 28.66 -21.01 18.52
C GLU A 342 28.03 -22.25 17.87
N GLU A 343 28.10 -22.35 16.54
CA GLU A 343 27.74 -23.57 15.80
C GLU A 343 28.81 -24.66 16.02
N GLU A 344 28.42 -25.79 16.63
CA GLU A 344 29.23 -27.02 16.60
C GLU A 344 29.21 -27.64 15.18
N PRO A 345 30.34 -28.17 14.66
CA PRO A 345 30.41 -28.71 13.31
C PRO A 345 29.76 -30.11 13.20
N ASP A 346 28.84 -30.25 12.24
CA ASP A 346 28.19 -31.52 11.86
C ASP A 346 29.18 -32.50 11.19
N PRO A 347 29.33 -33.76 11.66
CA PRO A 347 30.37 -34.69 11.22
C PRO A 347 29.92 -35.68 10.13
N TYR A 348 29.27 -35.23 9.05
CA TYR A 348 28.94 -36.09 7.91
C TYR A 348 29.35 -35.52 6.55
N ASP A 349 30.55 -35.97 6.16
CA ASP A 349 31.01 -36.37 4.84
C ASP A 349 30.98 -35.40 3.65
N GLU A 350 32.21 -35.06 3.25
CA GLU A 350 32.67 -34.64 1.94
C GLU A 350 32.21 -35.60 0.82
N GLU A 351 31.28 -35.16 -0.02
CA GLU A 351 31.23 -35.61 -1.42
C GLU A 351 31.50 -34.42 -2.34
N GLU A 352 32.72 -34.41 -2.90
CA GLU A 352 33.14 -33.55 -4.00
C GLU A 352 32.18 -33.70 -5.19
N PHE A 353 31.26 -32.75 -5.33
CA PHE A 353 30.60 -32.48 -6.61
C PHE A 353 31.40 -31.40 -7.35
N GLU A 354 32.29 -31.82 -8.25
CA GLU A 354 32.89 -30.93 -9.24
C GLU A 354 31.78 -30.30 -10.11
N PRO A 355 31.60 -28.97 -10.12
CA PRO A 355 30.68 -28.35 -11.08
C PRO A 355 31.29 -28.44 -12.49
N PRO A 356 30.53 -28.90 -13.50
CA PRO A 356 31.04 -28.97 -14.85
C PRO A 356 31.24 -27.56 -15.43
N CYS A 357 32.47 -27.28 -15.84
CA CYS A 357 32.87 -26.24 -16.77
C CYS A 357 32.50 -24.79 -16.41
N THR A 358 33.45 -24.11 -15.79
CA THR A 358 33.61 -22.65 -15.83
C THR A 358 33.66 -22.15 -17.29
N VAL A 359 32.52 -21.69 -17.81
CA VAL A 359 32.51 -20.70 -18.88
C VAL A 359 32.54 -19.34 -18.18
N SER A 360 33.64 -18.61 -18.34
CA SER A 360 33.79 -17.23 -17.87
C SER A 360 32.76 -16.33 -18.56
N ALA A 361 31.57 -16.20 -17.97
CA ALA A 361 30.68 -15.09 -18.27
C ALA A 361 31.23 -13.88 -17.50
N THR A 362 31.84 -12.95 -18.22
CA THR A 362 32.13 -11.61 -17.71
C THR A 362 30.89 -11.08 -16.99
N LYS A 363 30.96 -10.82 -15.67
CA LYS A 363 29.91 -10.07 -14.95
C LYS A 363 29.84 -8.67 -15.57
N LYS A 364 28.96 -8.53 -16.55
CA LYS A 364 28.68 -7.28 -17.27
C LYS A 364 27.70 -6.39 -16.47
N TYR A 365 27.08 -6.93 -15.42
CA TYR A 365 26.03 -6.31 -14.62
C TYR A 365 26.26 -6.63 -13.13
N GLY A 366 26.10 -5.61 -12.27
CA GLY A 366 26.31 -5.67 -10.82
C GLY A 366 26.41 -4.30 -10.13
N GLY A 367 25.70 -3.28 -10.64
CA GLY A 367 25.73 -1.91 -10.12
C GLY A 367 24.34 -1.40 -9.70
N VAL A 368 24.28 -0.24 -9.03
CA VAL A 368 23.06 0.38 -8.47
C VAL A 368 21.93 0.58 -9.51
N ASN A 369 22.26 0.65 -10.79
CA ASN A 369 21.34 0.85 -11.91
C ASN A 369 21.15 -0.42 -12.78
N GLU A 370 21.38 -1.62 -12.23
CA GLU A 370 21.40 -2.87 -13.01
C GLU A 370 20.14 -3.08 -13.87
N LEU A 371 18.96 -2.79 -13.32
CA LEU A 371 17.70 -2.86 -14.06
C LEU A 371 17.66 -1.85 -15.21
N VAL A 372 18.09 -0.60 -14.98
CA VAL A 372 18.13 0.45 -16.02
C VAL A 372 19.11 0.07 -17.12
N ASP A 373 20.28 -0.46 -16.78
CA ASP A 373 21.29 -0.98 -17.73
C ASP A 373 20.67 -2.05 -18.64
N ARG A 374 19.95 -3.01 -18.05
CA ARG A 374 19.26 -4.06 -18.79
C ARG A 374 18.12 -3.53 -19.65
N LEU A 375 17.32 -2.60 -19.15
CA LEU A 375 16.28 -1.94 -19.94
C LEU A 375 16.88 -1.20 -21.15
N CYS A 376 18.05 -0.55 -20.98
CA CYS A 376 18.78 0.06 -22.09
C CYS A 376 19.23 -0.98 -23.12
N ASP A 377 19.81 -2.10 -22.68
CA ASP A 377 20.21 -3.16 -23.59
C ASP A 377 19.02 -3.72 -24.38
N MET A 378 17.87 -3.89 -23.72
CA MET A 378 16.65 -4.40 -24.35
C MET A 378 16.05 -3.42 -25.36
N PHE A 379 15.93 -2.14 -24.99
CA PHE A 379 15.22 -1.15 -25.81
C PHE A 379 16.11 -0.45 -26.83
N LEU A 380 17.39 -0.22 -26.52
CA LEU A 380 18.28 0.64 -27.31
C LEU A 380 19.35 -0.14 -28.06
N MET A 381 19.86 -1.26 -27.52
CA MET A 381 21.00 -1.96 -28.11
C MET A 381 20.61 -2.94 -29.24
N GLU A 382 21.52 -3.09 -30.21
CA GLU A 382 21.33 -3.92 -31.41
C GLU A 382 21.80 -5.37 -31.23
N SER A 383 22.63 -5.68 -30.24
CA SER A 383 23.33 -6.97 -30.14
C SER A 383 22.45 -8.15 -29.70
N GLU A 384 21.25 -7.90 -29.17
CA GLU A 384 20.28 -8.95 -28.77
C GLU A 384 19.05 -9.01 -29.68
N ARG A 385 19.20 -8.56 -30.94
CA ARG A 385 18.11 -8.36 -31.93
C ARG A 385 17.22 -9.58 -32.20
N GLU A 386 17.71 -10.80 -32.03
CA GLU A 386 17.06 -11.98 -32.60
C GLU A 386 15.93 -12.60 -31.75
N ASN A 387 15.62 -12.05 -30.57
CA ASN A 387 14.74 -12.75 -29.60
C ASN A 387 13.63 -11.89 -28.94
N TYR A 388 13.32 -10.70 -29.49
CA TYR A 388 12.25 -9.83 -28.97
C TYR A 388 11.11 -9.70 -29.99
N TYR A 389 10.02 -10.42 -29.76
CA TYR A 389 8.90 -10.51 -30.71
C TYR A 389 8.18 -9.17 -30.94
N TRP A 390 8.05 -8.35 -29.88
CA TRP A 390 7.37 -7.06 -29.90
C TRP A 390 8.17 -5.94 -30.57
N ARG A 391 9.47 -6.13 -30.86
CA ARG A 391 10.34 -5.05 -31.35
C ARG A 391 9.94 -4.57 -32.73
N GLN A 392 9.35 -5.44 -33.56
CA GLN A 392 8.82 -5.05 -34.88
C GLN A 392 7.66 -4.04 -34.78
N ASP A 393 6.97 -4.02 -33.64
CA ASP A 393 5.87 -3.11 -33.36
C ASP A 393 6.34 -1.85 -32.63
N LEU A 394 7.61 -1.76 -32.24
CA LEU A 394 8.16 -0.58 -31.56
C LEU A 394 8.75 0.38 -32.61
N GLU A 395 8.19 1.59 -32.70
CA GLU A 395 8.58 2.62 -33.65
C GLU A 395 9.72 3.48 -33.11
N GLU A 396 9.60 3.93 -31.86
CA GLU A 396 10.53 4.87 -31.25
C GLU A 396 10.66 4.60 -29.75
N VAL A 397 11.87 4.77 -29.23
CA VAL A 397 12.16 4.78 -27.80
C VAL A 397 12.88 6.07 -27.47
N SER A 398 12.41 6.78 -26.45
CA SER A 398 13.11 7.90 -25.84
C SER A 398 13.24 7.67 -24.34
N VAL A 399 14.28 8.22 -23.73
CA VAL A 399 14.54 8.07 -22.31
C VAL A 399 14.37 9.41 -21.62
N GLU A 400 13.72 9.40 -20.47
CA GLU A 400 13.51 10.59 -19.65
C GLU A 400 13.99 10.32 -18.22
N ALA A 401 14.56 11.34 -17.58
CA ALA A 401 14.93 11.31 -16.17
C ALA A 401 14.07 12.29 -15.36
N SER A 402 13.76 11.93 -14.12
CA SER A 402 13.06 12.82 -13.21
C SER A 402 13.98 13.93 -12.71
N GLU A 403 13.44 15.14 -12.55
CA GLU A 403 14.09 16.18 -11.73
C GLU A 403 14.10 15.76 -10.24
N GLU A 404 14.89 16.44 -9.40
CA GLU A 404 15.04 16.17 -7.94
C GLU A 404 13.70 16.14 -7.16
N SER A 405 12.61 16.65 -7.75
CA SER A 405 11.26 16.64 -7.15
C SER A 405 10.33 15.53 -7.65
N GLY A 406 10.75 14.69 -8.61
CA GLY A 406 9.91 13.62 -9.21
C GLY A 406 8.72 14.12 -10.06
N LYS A 407 8.45 15.43 -10.09
CA LYS A 407 7.26 16.03 -10.72
C LYS A 407 7.44 16.41 -12.19
N LYS A 408 8.67 16.45 -12.68
CA LYS A 408 9.01 16.82 -14.05
C LYS A 408 10.02 15.83 -14.62
N TRP A 409 9.81 15.52 -15.90
CA TRP A 409 10.63 14.61 -16.66
C TRP A 409 11.35 15.38 -17.76
N ARG A 410 12.66 15.17 -17.87
CA ARG A 410 13.51 15.77 -18.91
C ARG A 410 14.01 14.67 -19.85
N PRO A 411 14.01 14.90 -21.17
CA PRO A 411 14.58 13.93 -22.10
C PRO A 411 16.09 13.83 -21.88
N LEU A 412 16.60 12.60 -21.90
CA LEU A 412 18.02 12.29 -21.90
C LEU A 412 18.50 12.13 -23.34
N GLN A 413 19.73 12.60 -23.62
CA GLN A 413 20.39 12.43 -24.90
C GLN A 413 21.55 11.45 -24.73
N GLY A 414 21.70 10.50 -25.66
CA GLY A 414 22.75 9.48 -25.65
C GLY A 414 22.18 8.05 -25.63
N ALA A 415 22.96 7.10 -26.14
CA ALA A 415 22.53 5.70 -26.27
C ALA A 415 22.92 4.84 -25.04
N ASN A 416 23.80 5.35 -24.17
CA ASN A 416 24.30 4.67 -22.99
C ASN A 416 24.05 5.47 -21.71
N ILE A 417 23.81 4.77 -20.59
CA ILE A 417 23.62 5.38 -19.27
C ILE A 417 24.82 6.22 -18.83
N SER A 418 26.04 5.83 -19.21
CA SER A 418 27.26 6.58 -18.95
C SER A 418 27.28 7.98 -19.60
N GLU A 419 26.48 8.20 -20.65
CA GLU A 419 26.34 9.48 -21.35
C GLU A 419 25.27 10.37 -20.70
N TRP A 420 24.40 9.80 -19.84
CA TRP A 420 23.25 10.51 -19.26
C TRP A 420 23.60 11.35 -18.02
N GLY A 421 24.84 11.24 -17.52
CA GLY A 421 25.30 12.05 -16.39
C GLY A 421 24.50 11.83 -15.10
N LEU A 422 23.90 10.64 -14.93
CA LEU A 422 23.14 10.29 -13.73
C LEU A 422 24.09 10.24 -12.51
N PRO A 423 23.69 10.80 -11.35
CA PRO A 423 24.51 10.76 -10.15
C PRO A 423 24.68 9.32 -9.67
N ASN A 424 25.90 8.78 -9.73
CA ASN A 424 26.27 7.44 -9.22
C ASN A 424 26.47 7.42 -7.70
N ASN A 425 25.85 8.33 -6.94
CA ASN A 425 26.23 8.56 -5.56
C ASN A 425 25.29 7.85 -4.58
N VAL A 426 25.81 6.79 -3.96
CA VAL A 426 25.18 6.03 -2.87
C VAL A 426 24.94 6.92 -1.64
N ASP A 427 25.67 8.04 -1.52
CA ASP A 427 25.62 8.95 -0.37
C ASP A 427 24.52 10.03 -0.45
N GLN A 428 23.74 10.09 -1.53
CA GLN A 428 22.58 11.00 -1.63
C GLN A 428 21.31 10.17 -1.74
N GLN A 429 20.46 10.22 -0.72
CA GLN A 429 19.15 9.55 -0.61
C GLN A 429 18.13 9.95 -1.71
N ILE A 430 18.55 10.52 -2.83
CA ILE A 430 17.70 10.93 -3.95
C ILE A 430 18.22 10.27 -5.23
N GLN A 431 17.75 9.05 -5.50
CA GLN A 431 17.95 8.43 -6.81
C GLN A 431 17.05 9.14 -7.84
N GLN A 432 17.64 9.73 -8.88
CA GLN A 432 16.88 10.24 -10.02
C GLN A 432 16.20 9.07 -10.73
N GLN A 433 14.89 9.14 -10.93
CA GLN A 433 14.12 8.10 -11.62
C GLN A 433 14.36 8.17 -13.11
N VAL A 434 14.41 7.00 -13.76
CA VAL A 434 14.52 6.88 -15.22
C VAL A 434 13.29 6.17 -15.76
N ARG A 435 12.76 6.68 -16.87
CA ARG A 435 11.71 6.02 -17.63
C ARG A 435 11.99 5.96 -19.12
N PHE A 436 11.48 4.93 -19.74
CA PHE A 436 11.51 4.70 -21.18
C PHE A 436 10.14 5.01 -21.75
N ARG A 437 10.06 6.00 -22.62
CA ARG A 437 8.86 6.33 -23.38
C ARG A 437 8.86 5.53 -24.68
N LEU A 438 7.83 4.72 -24.85
CA LEU A 438 7.67 3.78 -25.95
C LEU A 438 6.59 4.27 -26.92
N LYS A 439 6.93 4.35 -28.20
CA LYS A 439 5.99 4.62 -29.29
C LYS A 439 5.80 3.36 -30.12
N TRP A 440 4.58 2.85 -30.15
CA TRP A 440 4.24 1.63 -30.87
C TRP A 440 3.65 1.96 -32.25
N ARG A 441 3.91 1.08 -33.22
CA ARG A 441 3.26 1.10 -34.54
C ARG A 441 1.78 0.77 -34.36
N GLY A 442 0.93 1.59 -34.97
CA GLY A 442 -0.52 1.45 -34.93
C GLY A 442 -1.05 0.35 -35.83
#